data_AF-A0A835G2R6-F1
#
_entry.id   AF-A0A835G2R6-F1
#
_cell.length_a   1.000
_cell.length_b   1.000
_cell.length_c   1.000
_cell.angle_alpha   90.00
_cell.angle_beta   90.00
_cell.angle_gamma   90.00
#
_symmetry.space_group_name_H-M   'P 1'
#
loop_
_entity.id
_entity.type
_entity.pdbx_description
1 polymer ?
#
loop_
_entity_poly.entity_id
_entity_poly.type
_entity_poly.pdbx_seq_one_letter_code
_entity_poly.pdbx_strand_id
1 'polypeptide(L)'
;MFGYSKEAVRVKVKKCEGKLQPELRKFSVDPQITSLEVLQSILVKAFDIKSDFTLSFRTTDDYGQEIYLPLLSDWDLDAAFLKAHNIALTQKSEPCVQLRVDMRPFAEASEDWEPPSVSPAASMVNQSYKEQPTIAPAQHQTEKQETQTGFQGMIMNQVEKTFNMVTRALNLYDDPNNAPRPPLSDIEFRAFLDAVGQITNTSKLREVIYCGGIDPSLRKVVWKHILNVYPDGMTGKERMDYIKRKANEYYGLRAKWKDCIQKGMVNADLAYVTGMVRKDVLRTDRHHNFYAGSDDNQNIASLFNILTTYALNHPTVSYCQGMSDLASPLLVTMGDEAHAYICLCALMTRLYPNFLLDGEAMTLKFSHLTESLQVYDPDFYNYLKSQQADDLLFCYRWLLLEMKREFAFDDA
;
A
#
# COMPACT_ATOMS: atom_id res chain seq x y z
N MET A 1 12.80 -0.05 -15.01
CA MET A 1 13.71 0.89 -14.31
C MET A 1 13.14 2.29 -14.44
N PHE A 2 12.25 2.68 -13.52
CA PHE A 2 11.78 4.05 -13.17
C PHE A 2 10.92 3.85 -11.90
N GLY A 3 11.56 3.51 -10.78
CA GLY A 3 10.87 3.34 -9.51
C GLY A 3 10.96 4.64 -8.73
N TYR A 4 9.81 5.15 -8.26
CA TYR A 4 9.78 6.23 -7.29
C TYR A 4 10.67 5.88 -6.08
N SER A 5 11.35 6.87 -5.52
CA SER A 5 11.77 6.83 -4.11
C SER A 5 10.57 6.39 -3.26
N LYS A 6 10.76 5.56 -2.23
CA LYS A 6 9.70 5.07 -1.30
C LYS A 6 9.05 6.20 -0.46
N GLU A 7 9.28 7.45 -0.83
CA GLU A 7 8.92 8.64 -0.08
C GLU A 7 7.48 9.06 -0.36
N ALA A 8 6.79 9.44 0.70
CA ALA A 8 5.44 10.00 0.62
C ALA A 8 5.47 11.30 -0.22
N VAL A 9 4.46 11.48 -1.05
CA VAL A 9 4.28 12.69 -1.87
C VAL A 9 3.34 13.64 -1.14
N ARG A 10 3.73 14.91 -1.05
CA ARG A 10 2.87 15.94 -0.46
C ARG A 10 1.75 16.29 -1.43
N VAL A 11 0.53 16.36 -0.94
CA VAL A 11 -0.65 16.73 -1.71
C VAL A 11 -1.20 18.03 -1.12
N LYS A 12 -1.36 19.06 -1.97
CA LYS A 12 -2.05 20.31 -1.62
C LYS A 12 -3.34 20.36 -2.40
N VAL A 13 -4.46 20.48 -1.72
CA VAL A 13 -5.79 20.41 -2.33
C VAL A 13 -6.50 21.74 -2.13
N LYS A 14 -7.06 22.25 -3.23
CA LYS A 14 -7.95 23.41 -3.24
C LYS A 14 -9.37 22.96 -3.57
N LYS A 15 -10.28 22.98 -2.59
CA LYS A 15 -11.72 22.76 -2.80
C LYS A 15 -12.37 24.08 -3.20
N CYS A 16 -13.02 24.08 -4.36
CA CYS A 16 -13.77 25.19 -4.93
C CYS A 16 -15.26 24.84 -4.96
N GLU A 17 -16.10 25.74 -4.42
CA GLU A 17 -17.55 25.55 -4.37
C GLU A 17 -18.25 26.81 -4.88
N GLY A 18 -18.53 26.86 -6.19
CA GLY A 18 -19.11 28.02 -6.84
C GLY A 18 -18.29 29.30 -6.63
N LYS A 19 -18.91 30.32 -6.00
CA LYS A 19 -18.28 31.61 -5.68
C LYS A 19 -17.74 31.70 -4.24
N LEU A 20 -17.79 30.62 -3.47
CA LEU A 20 -17.29 30.61 -2.10
C LEU A 20 -15.75 30.68 -2.08
N GLN A 21 -15.21 31.17 -0.95
CA GLN A 21 -13.77 31.14 -0.73
C GLN A 21 -13.28 29.69 -0.73
N PRO A 22 -12.19 29.38 -1.46
CA PRO A 22 -11.71 28.02 -1.59
C PRO A 22 -11.10 27.53 -0.28
N GLU A 23 -11.44 26.30 0.10
CA GLU A 23 -10.86 25.62 1.26
C GLU A 23 -9.55 24.93 0.84
N LEU A 24 -8.49 25.12 1.63
CA LEU A 24 -7.17 24.58 1.34
C LEU A 24 -6.79 23.56 2.41
N ARG A 25 -6.40 22.37 1.97
CA ARG A 25 -5.83 21.34 2.84
C ARG A 25 -4.54 20.79 2.26
N LYS A 26 -3.68 20.28 3.14
CA LYS A 26 -2.43 19.63 2.78
C LYS A 26 -2.30 18.34 3.57
N PHE A 27 -1.87 17.27 2.92
CA PHE A 27 -1.56 16.00 3.55
C PHE A 27 -0.49 15.29 2.73
N SER A 28 -0.01 14.14 3.19
CA SER A 28 0.95 13.32 2.46
C SER A 28 0.30 11.98 2.13
N VAL A 29 0.56 11.46 0.93
CA VAL A 29 0.09 10.15 0.48
C VAL A 29 1.27 9.31 0.04
N ASP A 30 1.15 7.98 0.15
CA ASP A 30 2.11 7.08 -0.50
C ASP A 30 1.58 6.71 -1.91
N PRO A 31 2.28 7.12 -2.99
CA PRO A 31 1.91 6.75 -4.36
C PRO A 31 1.80 5.24 -4.57
N GLN A 32 2.48 4.42 -3.77
CA GLN A 32 2.48 2.97 -3.91
C GLN A 32 1.25 2.29 -3.35
N ILE A 33 0.35 2.99 -2.65
CA ILE A 33 -0.90 2.41 -2.13
C ILE A 33 -2.13 3.29 -2.36
N THR A 34 -1.93 4.48 -2.92
CA THR A 34 -3.01 5.46 -3.10
C THR A 34 -3.53 5.38 -4.54
N SER A 35 -4.59 4.61 -4.75
CA SER A 35 -5.38 4.67 -5.99
C SER A 35 -6.21 5.95 -6.06
N LEU A 36 -6.78 6.26 -7.22
CA LEU A 36 -7.68 7.38 -7.42
C LEU A 36 -8.91 7.28 -6.51
N GLU A 37 -9.48 6.09 -6.36
CA GLU A 37 -10.63 5.86 -5.47
C GLU A 37 -10.25 6.10 -4.00
N VAL A 38 -9.07 5.63 -3.57
CA VAL A 38 -8.55 5.89 -2.22
C VAL A 38 -8.33 7.38 -2.01
N LEU A 39 -7.73 8.07 -2.98
CA LEU A 39 -7.53 9.52 -2.93
C LEU A 39 -8.87 10.26 -2.84
N GLN A 40 -9.87 9.87 -3.63
CA GLN A 40 -11.21 10.44 -3.55
C GLN A 40 -11.85 10.23 -2.18
N SER A 41 -11.73 9.03 -1.59
CA SER A 41 -12.22 8.75 -0.23
C SER A 41 -11.51 9.61 0.82
N ILE A 42 -10.18 9.77 0.71
CA ILE A 42 -9.39 10.68 1.56
C ILE A 42 -9.92 12.12 1.42
N LEU A 43 -10.18 12.59 0.20
CA LEU A 43 -10.70 13.93 -0.06
C LEU A 43 -12.11 14.14 0.49
N VAL A 44 -12.99 13.16 0.32
CA VAL A 44 -14.35 13.20 0.86
C VAL A 44 -14.33 13.38 2.36
N LYS A 45 -13.48 12.60 3.05
CA LYS A 45 -13.31 12.70 4.50
C LYS A 45 -12.63 13.99 4.93
N ALA A 46 -11.56 14.38 4.24
CA ALA A 46 -10.85 15.60 4.54
C ALA A 46 -11.81 16.80 4.46
N PHE A 47 -12.58 16.95 3.39
CA PHE A 47 -13.40 18.14 3.17
C PHE A 47 -14.88 18.00 3.60
N ASP A 48 -15.27 16.94 4.30
CA ASP A 48 -16.67 16.58 4.62
C ASP A 48 -17.61 16.72 3.40
N ILE A 49 -17.18 16.17 2.26
CA ILE A 49 -17.91 16.30 0.98
C ILE A 49 -19.11 15.35 0.98
N LYS A 50 -20.30 15.88 0.68
CA LYS A 50 -21.57 15.12 0.66
C LYS A 50 -22.18 14.98 -0.74
N SER A 51 -21.52 15.50 -1.76
CA SER A 51 -22.03 15.51 -3.14
C SER A 51 -20.90 15.20 -4.14
N ASP A 52 -21.28 14.93 -5.39
CA ASP A 52 -20.31 14.69 -6.46
C ASP A 52 -19.37 15.87 -6.68
N PHE A 53 -18.12 15.53 -6.98
CA PHE A 53 -17.08 16.50 -7.30
C PHE A 53 -16.24 16.00 -8.49
N THR A 54 -15.55 16.92 -9.13
CA THR A 54 -14.52 16.60 -10.12
C THR A 54 -13.15 16.87 -9.54
N LEU A 55 -12.20 15.98 -9.84
CA LEU A 55 -10.82 16.10 -9.39
C LEU A 55 -9.91 16.43 -10.57
N SER A 56 -9.03 17.41 -10.39
CA SER A 56 -8.00 17.76 -11.37
C SER A 56 -6.67 18.05 -10.69
N PHE A 57 -5.56 17.87 -11.40
CA PHE A 57 -4.23 18.23 -10.92
C PHE A 57 -3.65 19.40 -11.72
N ARG A 58 -2.95 20.30 -11.02
CA ARG A 58 -2.28 21.45 -11.62
C ARG A 58 -1.00 21.01 -12.32
N THR A 59 -0.81 21.49 -13.54
CA THR A 59 0.41 21.31 -14.32
C THR A 59 0.68 22.57 -15.15
N THR A 60 1.89 22.70 -15.70
CA THR A 60 2.21 23.69 -16.73
C THR A 60 2.12 23.06 -18.13
N ASP A 61 1.67 23.85 -19.10
CA ASP A 61 1.75 23.54 -20.53
C ASP A 61 3.14 23.87 -21.12
N ASP A 62 3.31 23.64 -22.43
CA ASP A 62 4.58 23.90 -23.15
C ASP A 62 4.94 25.40 -23.22
N TYR A 63 3.99 26.29 -22.94
CA TYR A 63 4.18 27.73 -22.89
C TYR A 63 4.39 28.26 -21.46
N GLY A 64 4.45 27.36 -20.47
CA GLY A 64 4.63 27.69 -19.06
C GLY A 64 3.37 28.22 -18.37
N GLN A 65 2.20 28.13 -19.01
CA GLN A 65 0.93 28.54 -18.43
C GLN A 65 0.34 27.42 -17.55
N GLU A 66 -0.28 27.82 -16.44
CA GLU A 66 -0.92 26.89 -15.51
C GLU A 66 -2.23 26.36 -16.08
N ILE A 67 -2.31 25.04 -16.20
CA ILE A 67 -3.50 24.30 -16.61
C ILE A 67 -3.87 23.27 -15.55
N TYR A 68 -5.13 22.87 -15.53
CA TYR A 68 -5.64 21.79 -14.69
C TYR A 68 -6.08 20.64 -15.59
N LEU A 69 -5.49 19.47 -15.38
CA LEU A 69 -5.85 18.25 -16.10
C LEU A 69 -6.74 17.37 -15.22
N PRO A 70 -7.83 16.80 -15.76
CA PRO A 70 -8.73 15.96 -14.98
C PRO A 70 -8.04 14.66 -14.55
N LEU A 71 -8.30 14.22 -13.32
CA LEU A 71 -7.90 12.91 -12.81
C LEU A 71 -9.08 11.94 -12.98
N LEU A 72 -9.06 11.17 -14.06
CA LEU A 72 -10.16 10.25 -14.43
C LEU A 72 -9.81 8.78 -14.15
N SER A 73 -8.53 8.48 -13.99
CA SER A 73 -8.01 7.13 -13.79
C SER A 73 -6.77 7.09 -12.91
N ASP A 74 -6.41 5.90 -12.42
CA ASP A 74 -5.12 5.67 -11.72
C ASP A 74 -3.91 6.04 -12.59
N TRP A 75 -4.02 5.92 -13.92
CA TRP A 75 -2.97 6.34 -14.84
C TRP A 75 -2.72 7.84 -14.80
N ASP A 76 -3.78 8.64 -14.69
CA ASP A 76 -3.66 10.10 -14.58
C ASP A 76 -3.03 10.46 -13.22
N LEU A 77 -3.38 9.73 -12.16
CA LEU A 77 -2.81 9.93 -10.83
C LEU A 77 -1.33 9.54 -10.77
N ASP A 78 -0.96 8.40 -11.35
CA ASP A 78 0.44 7.98 -11.50
C ASP A 78 1.25 9.02 -12.30
N ALA A 79 0.68 9.55 -13.40
CA ALA A 79 1.31 10.60 -14.18
C ALA A 79 1.50 11.89 -13.36
N ALA A 80 0.52 12.25 -12.52
CA ALA A 80 0.62 13.40 -11.62
C ALA A 80 1.74 13.21 -10.58
N PHE A 81 1.85 12.02 -9.97
CA PHE A 81 2.94 11.69 -9.05
C PHE A 81 4.31 11.72 -9.73
N LEU A 82 4.43 11.15 -10.93
CA LEU A 82 5.67 11.17 -11.72
C LEU A 82 6.10 12.59 -12.06
N LYS A 83 5.15 13.43 -12.48
CA LYS A 83 5.45 14.82 -12.82
C LYS A 83 5.90 15.61 -11.60
N ALA A 84 5.23 15.45 -10.46
CA ALA A 84 5.65 16.08 -9.21
C ALA A 84 7.05 15.64 -8.77
N HIS A 85 7.39 14.36 -8.93
CA HIS A 85 8.71 13.84 -8.64
C HIS A 85 9.79 14.43 -9.56
N ASN A 86 9.55 14.48 -10.87
CA ASN A 86 10.49 15.05 -11.83
C ASN A 86 10.74 16.55 -11.62
N ILE A 87 9.71 17.30 -11.24
CA ILE A 87 9.83 18.71 -10.86
C ILE A 87 10.69 18.85 -9.61
N ALA A 88 10.42 18.04 -8.58
CA ALA A 88 11.18 18.03 -7.34
C ALA A 88 12.67 17.75 -7.54
N LEU A 89 13.02 16.81 -8.43
CA LEU A 89 14.41 16.53 -8.80
C LEU A 89 15.09 17.75 -9.46
N THR A 90 14.38 18.40 -10.40
CA THR A 90 14.88 19.60 -11.09
C THR A 90 15.07 20.79 -10.14
N GLN A 91 14.13 20.97 -9.21
CA GLN A 91 14.08 22.12 -8.31
C GLN A 91 14.78 21.88 -6.94
N LYS A 92 15.29 20.67 -6.69
CA LYS A 92 15.81 20.23 -5.39
C LYS A 92 14.82 20.50 -4.23
N SER A 93 13.55 20.21 -4.46
CA SER A 93 12.46 20.40 -3.49
C SER A 93 11.78 19.08 -3.16
N GLU A 94 10.90 19.07 -2.16
CA GLU A 94 10.03 17.90 -1.90
C GLU A 94 8.99 17.73 -3.02
N PRO A 95 8.65 16.47 -3.41
CA PRO A 95 7.61 16.21 -4.39
C PRO A 95 6.25 16.68 -3.87
N CYS A 96 5.57 17.52 -4.64
CA CYS A 96 4.27 18.08 -4.28
C CYS A 96 3.30 18.02 -5.46
N VAL A 97 2.19 17.30 -5.28
CA VAL A 97 1.04 17.33 -6.19
C VAL A 97 0.07 18.42 -5.72
N GLN A 98 -0.44 19.19 -6.67
CA GLN A 98 -1.45 20.21 -6.41
C GLN A 98 -2.75 19.81 -7.06
N LEU A 99 -3.78 19.59 -6.26
CA LEU A 99 -5.09 19.13 -6.70
C LEU A 99 -6.13 20.24 -6.55
N ARG A 100 -7.12 20.20 -7.42
CA ARG A 100 -8.32 21.03 -7.34
C ARG A 100 -9.55 20.13 -7.35
N VAL A 101 -10.37 20.33 -6.34
CA VAL A 101 -11.68 19.69 -6.17
C VAL A 101 -12.72 20.73 -6.53
N ASP A 102 -13.48 20.53 -7.60
CA ASP A 102 -14.60 21.39 -7.97
C ASP A 102 -15.90 20.67 -7.65
N MET A 103 -16.70 21.25 -6.75
CA MET A 103 -18.02 20.74 -6.43
C MET A 103 -18.94 20.96 -7.62
N ARG A 104 -19.66 19.92 -8.08
CA ARG A 104 -20.67 20.11 -9.12
C ARG A 104 -21.82 20.95 -8.53
N PRO A 105 -22.22 22.07 -9.16
CA PRO A 105 -23.45 22.74 -8.77
C PRO A 105 -24.61 21.77 -8.97
N PHE A 106 -25.55 21.72 -8.03
CA PHE A 106 -26.85 21.09 -8.26
C PHE A 106 -27.54 21.89 -9.38
N ALA A 107 -27.41 21.43 -10.62
CA ALA A 107 -28.12 21.96 -11.77
C ALA A 107 -28.81 20.76 -12.45
N GLU A 108 -30.11 20.92 -12.62
CA GLU A 108 -31.07 19.98 -13.15
C GLU A 108 -30.59 19.32 -14.45
N ALA A 109 -30.96 18.06 -14.60
CA ALA A 109 -30.81 17.30 -15.83
C ALA A 109 -31.31 18.09 -17.04
N SER A 110 -30.46 18.28 -18.03
CA SER A 110 -30.87 18.50 -19.41
C SER A 110 -29.94 17.70 -20.29
N GLU A 111 -30.48 16.58 -20.78
CA GLU A 111 -30.08 15.95 -22.02
C GLU A 111 -30.12 17.01 -23.15
N ASP A 112 -29.11 17.02 -24.00
CA ASP A 112 -29.26 17.13 -25.46
C ASP A 112 -27.88 17.23 -26.13
N TRP A 113 -27.50 16.15 -26.80
CA TRP A 113 -26.41 16.07 -27.77
C TRP A 113 -27.00 16.30 -29.15
N GLU A 114 -26.41 17.20 -29.96
CA GLU A 114 -26.21 16.95 -31.39
C GLU A 114 -25.14 17.89 -32.00
N PRO A 115 -24.26 17.41 -32.91
CA PRO A 115 -23.20 18.20 -33.54
C PRO A 115 -23.56 18.64 -34.97
N PRO A 116 -22.71 19.45 -35.65
CA PRO A 116 -22.31 19.01 -36.98
C PRO A 116 -20.85 19.30 -37.41
N SER A 117 -20.35 18.34 -38.18
CA SER A 117 -19.27 18.34 -39.19
C SER A 117 -19.42 19.49 -40.24
N VAL A 118 -18.46 19.92 -41.08
CA VAL A 118 -17.51 19.21 -41.99
C VAL A 118 -16.41 20.20 -42.46
N SER A 119 -15.19 19.67 -42.61
CA SER A 119 -13.96 19.91 -43.43
C SER A 119 -14.01 20.79 -44.74
N PRO A 120 -12.98 20.83 -45.63
CA PRO A 120 -11.49 20.89 -45.55
C PRO A 120 -10.81 21.85 -46.59
N ALA A 121 -9.50 22.12 -46.46
CA ALA A 121 -8.49 22.35 -47.54
C ALA A 121 -7.18 22.90 -46.89
N ALA A 122 -5.93 22.66 -47.30
CA ALA A 122 -5.29 21.80 -48.28
C ALA A 122 -3.78 21.71 -47.94
N SER A 123 -3.18 20.55 -48.25
CA SER A 123 -1.81 20.28 -48.76
C SER A 123 -1.02 21.49 -49.29
N MET A 124 0.31 21.57 -49.32
CA MET A 124 1.44 20.65 -49.16
C MET A 124 2.75 21.50 -49.26
N VAL A 125 3.87 20.92 -48.82
CA VAL A 125 5.19 20.83 -49.52
C VAL A 125 6.40 21.13 -48.63
N ASN A 126 7.26 20.13 -48.64
CA ASN A 126 8.55 19.87 -48.01
C ASN A 126 9.73 20.70 -48.56
N GLN A 127 10.86 20.49 -47.86
CA GLN A 127 12.24 20.29 -48.34
C GLN A 127 13.21 21.38 -47.84
N SER A 128 14.46 21.13 -47.46
CA SER A 128 15.28 19.94 -47.24
C SER A 128 16.68 20.46 -46.86
N TYR A 129 17.33 19.82 -45.89
CA TYR A 129 18.77 19.58 -45.69
C TYR A 129 19.84 20.61 -46.14
N LYS A 130 20.79 20.90 -45.23
CA LYS A 130 22.23 20.62 -45.44
C LYS A 130 23.08 20.70 -44.15
N GLU A 131 24.11 19.86 -44.16
CA GLU A 131 25.01 19.42 -43.09
C GLU A 131 26.14 20.41 -42.72
N GLN A 132 26.52 20.43 -41.42
CA GLN A 132 27.85 20.35 -40.75
C GLN A 132 29.16 20.92 -41.40
N PRO A 133 30.34 21.04 -40.70
CA PRO A 133 30.74 20.56 -39.35
C PRO A 133 31.65 21.49 -38.49
N THR A 134 32.00 20.98 -37.29
CA THR A 134 33.25 21.19 -36.46
C THR A 134 33.38 22.54 -35.73
N ILE A 135 33.75 22.62 -34.44
CA ILE A 135 34.98 22.16 -33.76
C ILE A 135 34.72 22.01 -32.23
N ALA A 136 35.21 20.93 -31.60
CA ALA A 136 35.48 20.78 -30.16
C ALA A 136 36.99 21.07 -29.91
N PRO A 137 37.58 21.27 -28.69
CA PRO A 137 37.26 20.53 -27.45
C PRO A 137 37.61 21.24 -26.10
N ALA A 138 37.73 20.41 -25.04
CA ALA A 138 38.30 20.58 -23.69
C ALA A 138 37.27 20.88 -22.58
N GLN A 139 36.82 19.93 -21.74
CA GLN A 139 37.50 19.12 -20.71
C GLN A 139 38.36 19.93 -19.73
N HIS A 140 37.83 20.16 -18.52
CA HIS A 140 38.60 20.30 -17.29
C HIS A 140 37.85 19.69 -16.10
N GLN A 141 38.52 18.73 -15.45
CA GLN A 141 38.26 18.20 -14.12
C GLN A 141 38.71 19.20 -13.05
N THR A 142 37.97 19.33 -11.95
CA THR A 142 38.56 19.69 -10.65
C THR A 142 37.68 19.20 -9.49
N GLU A 143 38.35 18.91 -8.38
CA GLU A 143 38.00 18.02 -7.29
C GLU A 143 37.22 18.66 -6.12
N LYS A 144 36.51 17.78 -5.40
CA LYS A 144 36.26 17.70 -3.94
C LYS A 144 36.23 18.98 -3.07
N GLN A 145 35.10 19.15 -2.38
CA GLN A 145 35.10 19.37 -0.92
C GLN A 145 33.78 18.85 -0.30
N GLU A 146 33.92 17.84 0.55
CA GLU A 146 32.87 17.27 1.39
C GLU A 146 32.64 18.15 2.62
N THR A 147 31.39 18.52 2.89
CA THR A 147 30.95 19.02 4.20
C THR A 147 29.96 18.00 4.79
N GLN A 148 30.43 17.28 5.81
CA GLN A 148 29.70 16.28 6.58
C GLN A 148 28.46 16.86 7.30
N THR A 149 27.30 16.38 6.90
CA THR A 149 26.32 15.65 7.73
C THR A 149 26.28 15.97 9.23
N GLY A 150 25.57 17.03 9.63
CA GLY A 150 25.19 17.31 11.02
C GLY A 150 23.74 16.93 11.39
N PHE A 151 22.88 16.63 10.41
CA PHE A 151 21.44 16.46 10.65
C PHE A 151 21.00 14.98 10.68
N GLN A 152 21.65 14.11 9.90
CA GLN A 152 21.33 12.68 9.87
C GLN A 152 21.65 11.96 11.20
N GLY A 153 22.69 12.39 11.92
CA GLY A 153 23.06 11.80 13.21
C GLY A 153 22.11 12.14 14.37
N MET A 154 21.34 13.23 14.29
CA MET A 154 20.34 13.58 15.30
C MET A 154 19.04 12.82 15.11
N ILE A 155 18.60 12.65 13.86
CA ILE A 155 17.39 11.87 13.53
C ILE A 155 17.61 10.41 13.90
N MET A 156 18.77 9.81 13.56
CA MET A 156 19.04 8.41 13.89
C MET A 156 19.05 8.16 15.41
N ASN A 157 19.65 9.07 16.19
CA ASN A 157 19.62 9.01 17.66
C ASN A 157 18.22 9.20 18.26
N GLN A 158 17.36 10.03 17.65
CA GLN A 158 15.97 10.18 18.10
C GLN A 158 15.12 8.97 17.70
N VAL A 159 15.31 8.42 16.50
CA VAL A 159 14.62 7.20 16.05
C VAL A 159 15.04 5.99 16.89
N GLU A 160 16.30 5.85 17.27
CA GLU A 160 16.74 4.81 18.21
C GLU A 160 16.15 4.98 19.61
N LYS A 161 16.03 6.22 20.10
CA LYS A 161 15.38 6.51 21.38
C LYS A 161 13.88 6.20 21.32
N THR A 162 13.22 6.57 20.23
CA THR A 162 11.80 6.27 19.99
C THR A 162 11.61 4.77 19.80
N PHE A 163 12.50 4.07 19.10
CA PHE A 163 12.47 2.62 18.95
C PHE A 163 12.65 1.94 20.32
N ASN A 164 13.64 2.34 21.11
CA ASN A 164 13.81 1.84 22.48
C ASN A 164 12.60 2.16 23.38
N MET A 165 11.97 3.31 23.21
CA MET A 165 10.76 3.70 23.94
C MET A 165 9.53 2.90 23.48
N VAL A 166 9.41 2.61 22.18
CA VAL A 166 8.36 1.76 21.60
C VAL A 166 8.58 0.30 21.99
N THR A 167 9.81 -0.21 21.98
CA THR A 167 10.15 -1.53 22.55
C THR A 167 9.80 -1.57 24.04
N ARG A 168 10.06 -0.49 24.79
CA ARG A 168 9.72 -0.36 26.21
C ARG A 168 8.21 -0.23 26.46
N ALA A 169 7.47 0.39 25.54
CA ALA A 169 6.01 0.54 25.59
C ALA A 169 5.26 -0.67 25.02
N LEU A 170 5.89 -1.50 24.20
CA LEU A 170 5.36 -2.81 23.80
C LEU A 170 5.64 -3.87 24.88
N ASN A 171 6.74 -3.73 25.63
CA ASN A 171 7.07 -4.56 26.80
C ASN A 171 6.43 -4.06 28.11
N LEU A 172 5.17 -3.63 28.09
CA LEU A 172 4.42 -3.07 29.25
C LEU A 172 4.26 -4.01 30.46
N TYR A 173 4.94 -5.16 30.50
CA TYR A 173 4.89 -6.11 31.61
C TYR A 173 6.25 -6.64 32.11
N ASP A 174 7.39 -6.20 31.58
CA ASP A 174 8.69 -6.68 32.08
C ASP A 174 9.51 -5.58 32.77
N ASP A 175 9.93 -5.90 33.99
CA ASP A 175 10.93 -5.17 34.79
C ASP A 175 12.14 -4.83 33.88
N PRO A 176 12.62 -3.58 33.84
CA PRO A 176 13.77 -3.17 33.02
C PRO A 176 15.06 -3.97 33.28
N ASN A 177 15.11 -4.82 34.31
CA ASN A 177 16.21 -5.72 34.61
C ASN A 177 16.10 -7.13 33.97
N ASN A 178 14.98 -7.50 33.35
CA ASN A 178 14.82 -8.81 32.72
C ASN A 178 15.20 -8.77 31.24
N ALA A 179 16.02 -9.75 30.81
CA ALA A 179 16.35 -9.92 29.41
C ALA A 179 15.09 -10.29 28.60
N PRO A 180 14.93 -9.77 27.37
CA PRO A 180 13.82 -10.14 26.49
C PRO A 180 13.73 -11.65 26.35
N ARG A 181 12.51 -12.17 26.37
CA ARG A 181 12.25 -13.60 26.22
C ARG A 181 12.78 -14.08 24.84
N PRO A 182 13.47 -15.24 24.76
CA PRO A 182 13.83 -15.80 23.47
C PRO A 182 12.59 -16.23 22.67
N PRO A 183 12.69 -16.34 21.33
CA PRO A 183 11.61 -16.83 20.49
C PRO A 183 11.13 -18.23 20.87
N LEU A 184 9.84 -18.48 20.67
CA LEU A 184 9.24 -19.80 20.85
C LEU A 184 10.00 -20.85 20.02
N SER A 185 10.62 -21.81 20.71
CA SER A 185 11.39 -22.91 20.11
C SER A 185 10.52 -24.15 19.83
N ASP A 186 11.00 -25.08 19.01
CA ASP A 186 10.27 -26.32 18.68
C ASP A 186 10.00 -27.17 19.92
N ILE A 187 10.98 -27.26 20.82
CA ILE A 187 10.87 -27.99 22.09
C ILE A 187 9.76 -27.40 22.94
N GLU A 188 9.74 -26.06 23.05
CA GLU A 188 8.71 -25.38 23.82
C GLU A 188 7.33 -25.50 23.18
N PHE A 189 7.22 -25.32 21.87
CA PHE A 189 5.95 -25.45 21.17
C PHE A 189 5.35 -26.84 21.35
N ARG A 190 6.16 -27.91 21.30
CA ARG A 190 5.71 -29.28 21.58
C ARG A 190 5.17 -29.46 23.00
N ALA A 191 5.68 -28.71 23.98
CA ALA A 191 5.16 -28.77 25.35
C ALA A 191 3.73 -28.18 25.47
N PHE A 192 3.30 -27.35 24.51
CA PHE A 192 1.92 -26.87 24.43
C PHE A 192 0.96 -27.88 23.78
N LEU A 193 1.47 -28.95 23.16
CA LEU A 193 0.68 -29.94 22.46
C LEU A 193 0.37 -31.14 23.37
N ASP A 194 -0.87 -31.62 23.33
CA ASP A 194 -1.24 -32.89 23.95
C ASP A 194 -0.83 -34.10 23.09
N ALA A 195 -1.16 -35.31 23.54
CA ALA A 195 -0.84 -36.56 22.84
C ALA A 195 -1.48 -36.70 21.45
N VAL A 196 -2.56 -35.96 21.16
CA VAL A 196 -3.23 -35.94 19.85
C VAL A 196 -2.89 -34.70 19.02
N GLY A 197 -2.01 -33.84 19.53
CA GLY A 197 -1.53 -32.63 18.86
C GLY A 197 -2.50 -31.44 18.94
N GLN A 198 -3.39 -31.38 19.93
CA GLN A 198 -4.18 -30.18 20.24
C GLN A 198 -3.38 -29.23 21.15
N ILE A 199 -3.65 -27.93 21.05
CA ILE A 199 -3.06 -26.93 21.93
C ILE A 199 -3.80 -26.95 23.26
N THR A 200 -3.09 -27.24 24.34
CA THR A 200 -3.66 -27.36 25.70
C THR A 200 -3.95 -26.00 26.33
N ASN A 201 -3.07 -25.01 26.14
CA ASN A 201 -3.19 -23.68 26.74
C ASN A 201 -2.96 -22.57 25.70
N THR A 202 -4.00 -22.24 24.94
CA THR A 202 -3.95 -21.24 23.87
C THR A 202 -3.59 -19.85 24.37
N SER A 203 -4.10 -19.45 25.54
CA SER A 203 -3.81 -18.13 26.12
C SER A 203 -2.34 -17.99 26.48
N LYS A 204 -1.76 -18.99 27.15
CA LYS A 204 -0.33 -18.96 27.51
C LYS A 204 0.58 -19.05 26.27
N LEU A 205 0.18 -19.82 25.26
CA LEU A 205 0.91 -19.85 23.99
C LEU A 205 0.93 -18.45 23.33
N ARG A 206 -0.21 -17.75 23.30
CA ARG A 206 -0.30 -16.38 22.76
C ARG A 206 0.57 -15.40 23.55
N GLU A 207 0.61 -15.52 24.87
CA GLU A 207 1.49 -14.72 25.74
C GLU A 207 2.97 -14.96 25.43
N VAL A 208 3.39 -16.22 25.29
CA VAL A 208 4.78 -16.58 24.92
C VAL A 208 5.16 -16.01 23.56
N ILE A 209 4.26 -16.10 22.59
CA ILE A 209 4.45 -15.53 21.25
C ILE A 209 4.52 -14.00 21.31
N TYR A 210 3.69 -13.36 22.12
CA TYR A 210 3.67 -11.91 22.28
C TYR A 210 4.99 -11.40 22.89
N CYS A 211 5.50 -12.04 23.94
CA CYS A 211 6.70 -11.57 24.64
C CYS A 211 8.02 -11.93 23.94
N GLY A 212 8.09 -13.02 23.18
CA GLY A 212 9.35 -13.51 22.60
C GLY A 212 9.36 -13.67 21.08
N GLY A 213 8.20 -13.62 20.43
CA GLY A 213 8.07 -13.97 19.02
C GLY A 213 8.16 -15.49 18.77
N ILE A 214 8.38 -15.85 17.51
CA ILE A 214 8.41 -17.24 17.03
C ILE A 214 9.70 -17.48 16.26
N ASP A 215 10.39 -18.58 16.57
CA ASP A 215 11.52 -19.05 15.78
C ASP A 215 11.14 -19.15 14.29
N PRO A 216 11.94 -18.59 13.35
CA PRO A 216 11.60 -18.58 11.93
C PRO A 216 11.20 -19.95 11.36
N SER A 217 11.83 -21.03 11.82
CA SER A 217 11.56 -22.39 11.33
C SER A 217 10.16 -22.91 11.72
N LEU A 218 9.57 -22.37 12.79
CA LEU A 218 8.25 -22.73 13.30
C LEU A 218 7.12 -21.89 12.72
N ARG A 219 7.41 -20.71 12.16
CA ARG A 219 6.38 -19.78 11.66
C ARG A 219 5.42 -20.46 10.70
N LYS A 220 5.91 -21.32 9.80
CA LYS A 220 5.10 -22.11 8.85
C LYS A 220 3.99 -22.95 9.52
N VAL A 221 4.18 -23.37 10.78
CA VAL A 221 3.21 -24.14 11.56
C VAL A 221 2.40 -23.22 12.47
N VAL A 222 3.09 -22.40 13.27
CA VAL A 222 2.47 -21.59 14.33
C VAL A 222 1.60 -20.47 13.75
N TRP A 223 1.95 -19.90 12.59
CA TRP A 223 1.14 -18.86 11.95
C TRP A 223 -0.28 -19.32 11.64
N LYS A 224 -0.46 -20.59 11.22
CA LYS A 224 -1.80 -21.15 10.95
C LYS A 224 -2.66 -21.19 12.22
N HIS A 225 -2.04 -21.35 13.40
CA HIS A 225 -2.74 -21.29 14.67
C HIS A 225 -3.13 -19.87 15.06
N ILE A 226 -2.18 -18.91 15.02
CA ILE A 226 -2.46 -17.53 15.45
C ILE A 226 -3.37 -16.77 14.47
N LEU A 227 -3.38 -17.16 13.19
CA LEU A 227 -4.34 -16.69 12.19
C LEU A 227 -5.71 -17.36 12.31
N ASN A 228 -5.88 -18.32 13.24
CA ASN A 228 -7.11 -19.10 13.42
C ASN A 228 -7.57 -19.82 12.14
N VAL A 229 -6.63 -20.42 11.38
CA VAL A 229 -6.94 -21.20 10.17
C VAL A 229 -7.74 -22.47 10.50
N TYR A 230 -7.45 -23.06 11.66
CA TYR A 230 -8.04 -24.31 12.12
C TYR A 230 -9.27 -24.05 12.98
N PRO A 231 -10.40 -24.73 12.72
CA PRO A 231 -11.48 -24.82 13.69
C PRO A 231 -11.01 -25.40 15.04
N ASP A 232 -11.67 -24.99 16.11
CA ASP A 232 -11.32 -25.41 17.46
C ASP A 232 -11.47 -26.92 17.67
N GLY A 233 -10.59 -27.50 18.49
CA GLY A 233 -10.65 -28.91 18.87
C GLY A 233 -10.11 -29.91 17.83
N MET A 234 -9.54 -29.46 16.72
CA MET A 234 -8.94 -30.38 15.74
C MET A 234 -7.60 -30.96 16.22
N THR A 235 -7.49 -32.28 16.15
CA THR A 235 -6.23 -33.01 16.35
C THR A 235 -5.19 -32.68 15.27
N GLY A 236 -3.92 -33.02 15.52
CA GLY A 236 -2.85 -32.81 14.53
C GLY A 236 -3.15 -33.51 13.19
N LYS A 237 -3.75 -34.70 13.22
CA LYS A 237 -4.13 -35.44 12.00
C LYS A 237 -5.25 -34.74 11.24
N GLU A 238 -6.32 -34.35 11.93
CA GLU A 238 -7.45 -33.65 11.30
C GLU A 238 -7.02 -32.32 10.70
N ARG A 239 -6.06 -31.62 11.31
CA ARG A 239 -5.51 -30.38 10.78
C ARG A 239 -4.74 -30.59 9.47
N MET A 240 -4.02 -31.70 9.32
CA MET A 240 -3.37 -32.05 8.05
C MET A 240 -4.40 -32.33 6.95
N ASP A 241 -5.43 -33.12 7.26
CA ASP A 241 -6.50 -33.45 6.31
C ASP A 241 -7.32 -32.21 5.93
N TYR A 242 -7.59 -31.32 6.88
CA TYR A 242 -8.26 -30.04 6.68
C TYR A 242 -7.50 -29.14 5.69
N ILE A 243 -6.19 -28.98 5.90
CA ILE A 243 -5.35 -28.15 5.02
C ILE A 243 -5.27 -28.76 3.62
N LYS A 244 -5.13 -30.09 3.52
CA LYS A 244 -5.13 -30.78 2.22
C LYS A 244 -6.45 -30.53 1.46
N ARG A 245 -7.59 -30.63 2.14
CA ARG A 245 -8.89 -30.34 1.52
C ARG A 245 -8.99 -28.88 1.08
N LYS A 246 -8.60 -27.93 1.94
CA LYS A 246 -8.60 -26.50 1.61
C LYS A 246 -7.65 -26.15 0.46
N ALA A 247 -6.52 -26.84 0.35
CA ALA A 247 -5.61 -26.68 -0.78
C ALA A 247 -6.25 -27.15 -2.08
N ASN A 248 -6.98 -28.27 -2.07
CA ASN A 248 -7.73 -28.73 -3.25
C ASN A 248 -8.85 -27.75 -3.64
N GLU A 249 -9.57 -27.19 -2.65
CA GLU A 249 -10.55 -26.13 -2.88
C GLU A 249 -9.89 -24.93 -3.59
N TYR A 250 -8.75 -24.46 -3.09
CA TYR A 250 -7.97 -23.38 -3.71
C TYR A 250 -7.61 -23.68 -5.18
N TYR A 251 -7.07 -24.86 -5.46
CA TYR A 251 -6.69 -25.24 -6.82
C TYR A 251 -7.90 -25.27 -7.76
N GLY A 252 -9.06 -25.71 -7.27
CA GLY A 252 -10.32 -25.64 -8.02
C GLY A 252 -10.75 -24.19 -8.31
N LEU A 253 -10.67 -23.29 -7.33
CA LEU A 253 -10.98 -21.86 -7.53
C LEU A 253 -10.04 -21.20 -8.54
N ARG A 254 -8.74 -21.51 -8.42
CA ARG A 254 -7.70 -20.99 -9.32
C ARG A 254 -7.90 -21.48 -10.76
N ALA A 255 -8.24 -22.75 -10.94
CA ALA A 255 -8.49 -23.34 -12.25
C ALA A 255 -9.64 -22.63 -12.98
N LYS A 256 -10.73 -22.29 -12.28
CA LYS A 256 -11.90 -21.63 -12.91
C LYS A 256 -11.53 -20.38 -13.69
N TRP A 257 -10.83 -19.43 -13.08
CA TRP A 257 -10.50 -18.17 -13.75
C TRP A 257 -9.34 -18.33 -14.76
N LYS A 258 -8.41 -19.26 -14.52
CA LYS A 258 -7.37 -19.60 -15.51
C LYS A 258 -7.97 -20.20 -16.78
N ASP A 259 -8.95 -21.08 -16.64
CA ASP A 259 -9.66 -21.68 -17.77
C ASP A 259 -10.45 -20.62 -18.55
N CYS A 260 -11.07 -19.65 -17.87
CA CYS A 260 -11.73 -18.52 -18.53
C CYS A 260 -10.74 -17.71 -19.39
N ILE A 261 -9.55 -17.39 -18.87
CA ILE A 261 -8.51 -16.70 -19.63
C ILE A 261 -8.06 -17.54 -20.83
N GLN A 262 -7.81 -18.83 -20.62
CA GLN A 262 -7.35 -19.73 -21.69
C GLN A 262 -8.37 -19.89 -22.82
N LYS A 263 -9.66 -19.90 -22.49
CA LYS A 263 -10.77 -19.99 -23.45
C LYS A 263 -11.14 -18.66 -24.10
N GLY A 264 -10.47 -17.56 -23.75
CA GLY A 264 -10.80 -16.21 -24.23
C GLY A 264 -12.11 -15.65 -23.66
N MET A 265 -12.65 -16.25 -22.59
CA MET A 265 -13.88 -15.83 -21.91
C MET A 265 -13.58 -14.83 -20.79
N VAL A 266 -12.86 -13.75 -21.11
CA VAL A 266 -12.46 -12.73 -20.13
C VAL A 266 -13.54 -11.66 -20.05
N ASN A 267 -14.23 -11.58 -18.91
CA ASN A 267 -15.15 -10.48 -18.63
C ASN A 267 -14.41 -9.24 -18.09
N ALA A 268 -15.12 -8.11 -17.99
CA ALA A 268 -14.55 -6.84 -17.54
C ALA A 268 -13.92 -6.95 -16.14
N ASP A 269 -14.61 -7.60 -15.20
CA ASP A 269 -14.14 -7.78 -13.83
C ASP A 269 -12.83 -8.57 -13.76
N LEU A 270 -12.74 -9.68 -14.50
CA LEU A 270 -11.53 -10.50 -14.56
C LEU A 270 -10.37 -9.73 -15.18
N ALA A 271 -10.61 -8.97 -16.25
CA ALA A 271 -9.60 -8.13 -16.87
C ALA A 271 -9.10 -7.04 -15.91
N TYR A 272 -10.02 -6.38 -15.20
CA TYR A 272 -9.72 -5.33 -14.22
C TYR A 272 -8.90 -5.89 -13.05
N VAL A 273 -9.39 -6.94 -12.38
CA VAL A 273 -8.72 -7.56 -11.23
C VAL A 273 -7.33 -8.06 -11.61
N THR A 274 -7.21 -8.80 -12.72
CA THR A 274 -5.89 -9.31 -13.16
C THR A 274 -4.93 -8.18 -13.55
N GLY A 275 -5.44 -7.08 -14.09
CA GLY A 275 -4.66 -5.88 -14.38
C GLY A 275 -4.08 -5.24 -13.12
N MET A 276 -4.92 -4.98 -12.11
CA MET A 276 -4.48 -4.37 -10.85
C MET A 276 -3.50 -5.26 -10.08
N VAL A 277 -3.84 -6.55 -9.91
CA VAL A 277 -2.98 -7.51 -9.21
C VAL A 277 -1.61 -7.59 -9.88
N ARG A 278 -1.56 -7.63 -11.22
CA ARG A 278 -0.29 -7.69 -11.96
C ARG A 278 0.60 -6.48 -11.67
N LYS A 279 0.04 -5.27 -11.68
CA LYS A 279 0.79 -4.03 -11.40
C LYS A 279 1.46 -4.08 -10.02
N ASP A 280 0.73 -4.52 -9.00
CA ASP A 280 1.23 -4.58 -7.64
C ASP A 280 2.24 -5.71 -7.42
N VAL A 281 1.97 -6.89 -7.96
CA VAL A 281 2.84 -8.05 -7.80
C VAL A 281 4.22 -7.80 -8.41
N LEU A 282 4.30 -7.15 -9.58
CA LEU A 282 5.57 -6.88 -10.26
C LEU A 282 6.50 -5.93 -9.47
N ARG A 283 5.94 -5.11 -8.57
CA ARG A 283 6.69 -4.19 -7.70
C ARG A 283 6.83 -4.67 -6.25
N THR A 284 6.26 -5.81 -5.88
CA THR A 284 6.25 -6.30 -4.48
C THR A 284 7.59 -6.95 -4.13
N ASP A 285 8.24 -6.47 -3.05
CA ASP A 285 9.41 -7.06 -2.38
C ASP A 285 10.54 -7.59 -3.30
N ARG A 286 10.80 -6.93 -4.45
CA ARG A 286 11.78 -7.39 -5.46
C ARG A 286 13.24 -7.45 -4.98
N HIS A 287 13.54 -6.84 -3.85
CA HIS A 287 14.85 -6.94 -3.19
C HIS A 287 14.99 -8.20 -2.32
N HIS A 288 13.88 -8.86 -1.98
CA HIS A 288 13.91 -10.11 -1.23
C HIS A 288 14.21 -11.27 -2.19
N ASN A 289 15.15 -12.16 -1.80
CA ASN A 289 15.62 -13.25 -2.66
C ASN A 289 14.50 -14.14 -3.20
N PHE A 290 13.41 -14.28 -2.45
CA PHE A 290 12.23 -15.06 -2.87
C PHE A 290 11.55 -14.48 -4.13
N TYR A 291 11.54 -13.16 -4.31
CA TYR A 291 10.92 -12.45 -5.45
C TYR A 291 11.95 -11.82 -6.40
N ALA A 292 13.24 -12.00 -6.14
CA ALA A 292 14.31 -11.50 -6.99
C ALA A 292 14.34 -12.24 -8.34
N GLY A 293 15.06 -11.68 -9.31
CA GLY A 293 15.23 -12.26 -10.64
C GLY A 293 14.20 -11.77 -11.66
N SER A 294 14.01 -12.56 -12.73
CA SER A 294 13.11 -12.22 -13.85
C SER A 294 11.65 -12.17 -13.42
N ASP A 295 10.82 -11.50 -14.22
CA ASP A 295 9.38 -11.43 -14.00
C ASP A 295 8.68 -12.81 -14.20
N ASP A 296 9.39 -13.78 -14.79
CA ASP A 296 8.96 -15.19 -14.92
C ASP A 296 9.20 -16.03 -13.64
N ASN A 297 9.61 -15.39 -12.53
CA ASN A 297 9.80 -16.08 -11.25
C ASN A 297 8.48 -16.75 -10.81
N GLN A 298 8.54 -18.06 -10.54
CA GLN A 298 7.40 -18.86 -10.09
C GLN A 298 6.72 -18.29 -8.84
N ASN A 299 7.47 -17.67 -7.94
CA ASN A 299 6.95 -17.05 -6.72
C ASN A 299 6.14 -15.77 -7.02
N ILE A 300 6.53 -15.00 -8.03
CA ILE A 300 5.76 -13.85 -8.54
C ILE A 300 4.44 -14.37 -9.14
N ALA A 301 4.50 -15.44 -9.93
CA ALA A 301 3.30 -16.08 -10.48
C ALA A 301 2.39 -16.64 -9.37
N SER A 302 2.95 -17.20 -8.30
CA SER A 302 2.19 -17.68 -7.15
C SER A 302 1.52 -16.54 -6.38
N LEU A 303 2.22 -15.43 -6.14
CA LEU A 303 1.62 -14.24 -5.52
C LEU A 303 0.45 -13.70 -6.36
N PHE A 304 0.64 -13.61 -7.69
CA PHE A 304 -0.41 -13.24 -8.63
C PHE A 304 -1.62 -14.18 -8.56
N ASN A 305 -1.38 -15.50 -8.52
CA ASN A 305 -2.45 -16.50 -8.44
C ASN A 305 -3.25 -16.38 -7.14
N ILE A 306 -2.56 -16.19 -6.01
CA ILE A 306 -3.19 -16.06 -4.68
C ILE A 306 -4.12 -14.85 -4.66
N LEU A 307 -3.63 -13.67 -5.04
CA LEU A 307 -4.37 -12.41 -4.98
C LEU A 307 -5.54 -12.40 -5.96
N THR A 308 -5.32 -12.86 -7.20
CA THR A 308 -6.40 -12.98 -8.20
C THR A 308 -7.49 -13.93 -7.72
N THR A 309 -7.11 -15.08 -7.17
CA THR A 309 -8.08 -16.06 -6.64
C THR A 309 -8.81 -15.49 -5.43
N TYR A 310 -8.15 -14.72 -4.57
CA TYR A 310 -8.80 -14.08 -3.43
C TYR A 310 -9.84 -13.06 -3.90
N ALA A 311 -9.45 -12.12 -4.75
CA ALA A 311 -10.29 -11.02 -5.22
C ALA A 311 -11.56 -11.50 -5.91
N LEU A 312 -11.45 -12.48 -6.81
CA LEU A 312 -12.60 -13.03 -7.54
C LEU A 312 -13.58 -13.83 -6.67
N ASN A 313 -13.14 -14.31 -5.49
CA ASN A 313 -13.98 -15.08 -4.58
C ASN A 313 -14.45 -14.28 -3.35
N HIS A 314 -14.04 -13.00 -3.23
CA HIS A 314 -14.45 -12.08 -2.17
C HIS A 314 -14.84 -10.72 -2.79
N PRO A 315 -15.90 -10.66 -3.63
CA PRO A 315 -16.20 -9.49 -4.47
C PRO A 315 -16.51 -8.21 -3.67
N THR A 316 -16.95 -8.32 -2.42
CA THR A 316 -17.16 -7.17 -1.53
C THR A 316 -15.90 -6.35 -1.30
N VAL A 317 -14.74 -7.02 -1.27
CA VAL A 317 -13.42 -6.38 -1.10
C VAL A 317 -12.71 -6.32 -2.44
N SER A 318 -12.86 -7.36 -3.26
CA SER A 318 -12.10 -7.55 -4.50
C SER A 318 -10.60 -7.42 -4.25
N TYR A 319 -9.87 -6.77 -5.17
CA TYR A 319 -8.47 -6.42 -4.99
C TYR A 319 -8.31 -4.92 -4.73
N CYS A 320 -7.69 -4.59 -3.60
CA CYS A 320 -7.26 -3.23 -3.30
C CYS A 320 -5.73 -3.15 -3.29
N GLN A 321 -5.21 -2.00 -3.71
CA GLN A 321 -3.78 -1.75 -3.75
C GLN A 321 -3.15 -1.92 -2.36
N GLY A 322 -2.04 -2.67 -2.30
CA GLY A 322 -1.35 -2.99 -1.04
C GLY A 322 -1.72 -4.34 -0.42
N MET A 323 -2.78 -5.02 -0.89
CA MET A 323 -3.05 -6.40 -0.46
C MET A 323 -1.90 -7.37 -0.80
N SER A 324 -1.12 -7.08 -1.84
CA SER A 324 0.10 -7.81 -2.18
C SER A 324 1.16 -7.77 -1.07
N ASP A 325 1.26 -6.64 -0.34
CA ASP A 325 2.20 -6.50 0.77
C ASP A 325 1.82 -7.37 1.96
N LEU A 326 0.52 -7.60 2.18
CA LEU A 326 0.02 -8.53 3.20
C LEU A 326 0.22 -10.00 2.80
N ALA A 327 0.03 -10.32 1.52
CA ALA A 327 0.17 -11.68 1.01
C ALA A 327 1.64 -12.13 0.89
N SER A 328 2.58 -11.20 0.69
CA SER A 328 4.00 -11.48 0.48
C SER A 328 4.65 -12.24 1.66
N PRO A 329 4.60 -11.76 2.92
CA PRO A 329 5.14 -12.49 4.07
C PRO A 329 4.51 -13.87 4.28
N LEU A 330 3.22 -14.01 3.99
CA LEU A 330 2.51 -15.28 4.08
C LEU A 330 3.06 -16.30 3.07
N LEU A 331 3.28 -15.88 1.83
CA LEU A 331 3.81 -16.76 0.79
C LEU A 331 5.26 -17.16 1.08
N VAL A 332 6.11 -16.22 1.49
CA VAL A 332 7.50 -16.51 1.88
C VAL A 332 7.54 -17.51 3.05
N THR A 333 6.71 -17.30 4.06
CA THR A 333 6.69 -18.16 5.27
C THR A 333 6.11 -19.55 4.98
N MET A 334 5.06 -19.63 4.17
CA MET A 334 4.42 -20.91 3.88
C MET A 334 5.19 -21.75 2.87
N GLY A 335 5.88 -21.10 1.91
CA GLY A 335 6.59 -21.76 0.82
C GLY A 335 5.69 -22.57 -0.13
N ASP A 336 4.36 -22.45 0.03
CA ASP A 336 3.36 -23.16 -0.74
C ASP A 336 2.19 -22.20 -1.06
N GLU A 337 1.79 -22.18 -2.33
CA GLU A 337 0.81 -21.25 -2.86
C GLU A 337 -0.58 -21.42 -2.20
N ALA A 338 -1.02 -22.67 -2.03
CA ALA A 338 -2.33 -22.97 -1.47
C ALA A 338 -2.39 -22.66 0.03
N HIS A 339 -1.34 -23.00 0.78
CA HIS A 339 -1.23 -22.69 2.19
C HIS A 339 -1.17 -21.18 2.43
N ALA A 340 -0.45 -20.43 1.58
CA ALA A 340 -0.42 -18.97 1.64
C ALA A 340 -1.79 -18.36 1.37
N TYR A 341 -2.54 -18.85 0.38
CA TYR A 341 -3.92 -18.44 0.14
C TYR A 341 -4.82 -18.68 1.35
N ILE A 342 -4.75 -19.86 1.97
CA ILE A 342 -5.53 -20.19 3.17
C ILE A 342 -5.22 -19.21 4.32
N CYS A 343 -3.94 -18.90 4.52
CA CYS A 343 -3.52 -17.94 5.54
C CYS A 343 -3.96 -16.52 5.19
N LEU A 344 -3.96 -16.13 3.91
CA LEU A 344 -4.44 -14.82 3.46
C LEU A 344 -5.94 -14.69 3.74
N CYS A 345 -6.75 -15.70 3.40
CA CYS A 345 -8.17 -15.69 3.73
C CYS A 345 -8.41 -15.54 5.24
N ALA A 346 -7.64 -16.26 6.06
CA ALA A 346 -7.73 -16.17 7.51
C ALA A 346 -7.33 -14.76 8.03
N LEU A 347 -6.22 -14.19 7.53
CA LEU A 347 -5.80 -12.83 7.85
C LEU A 347 -6.87 -11.80 7.48
N MET A 348 -7.46 -11.95 6.29
CA MET A 348 -8.46 -11.03 5.78
C MET A 348 -9.77 -11.08 6.55
N THR A 349 -10.09 -12.14 7.30
CA THR A 349 -11.25 -12.10 8.23
C THR A 349 -11.18 -10.95 9.23
N ARG A 350 -9.97 -10.52 9.59
CA ARG A 350 -9.71 -9.38 10.49
C ARG A 350 -9.45 -8.08 9.73
N LEU A 351 -8.73 -8.15 8.60
CA LEU A 351 -8.24 -6.95 7.91
C LEU A 351 -9.13 -6.47 6.76
N TYR A 352 -10.09 -7.27 6.28
CA TYR A 352 -10.96 -6.85 5.18
C TYR A 352 -11.68 -5.51 5.40
N PRO A 353 -12.13 -5.14 6.62
CA PRO A 353 -12.82 -3.87 6.81
C PRO A 353 -11.94 -2.66 6.48
N ASN A 354 -10.61 -2.79 6.58
CA ASN A 354 -9.68 -1.70 6.22
C ASN A 354 -9.71 -1.36 4.72
N PHE A 355 -10.16 -2.31 3.88
CA PHE A 355 -10.16 -2.22 2.43
C PHE A 355 -11.55 -1.93 1.86
N LEU A 356 -12.58 -1.79 2.71
CA LEU A 356 -13.91 -1.41 2.26
C LEU A 356 -13.95 0.06 1.84
N LEU A 357 -14.72 0.33 0.78
CA LEU A 357 -14.88 1.69 0.24
C LEU A 357 -15.60 2.65 1.19
N ASP A 358 -16.40 2.13 2.12
CA ASP A 358 -17.00 2.93 3.21
C ASP A 358 -15.94 3.60 4.09
N GLY A 359 -14.75 3.00 4.17
CA GLY A 359 -13.63 3.42 4.99
C GLY A 359 -13.97 3.57 6.48
N GLU A 360 -15.03 2.95 6.98
CA GLU A 360 -15.47 3.09 8.38
C GLU A 360 -14.39 2.60 9.35
N ALA A 361 -13.81 1.43 9.06
CA ALA A 361 -12.77 0.85 9.88
C ALA A 361 -11.52 1.74 9.94
N MET A 362 -11.11 2.31 8.81
CA MET A 362 -9.96 3.22 8.77
C MET A 362 -10.26 4.51 9.55
N THR A 363 -11.45 5.09 9.41
CA THR A 363 -11.86 6.26 10.19
C THR A 363 -11.81 5.97 11.70
N LEU A 364 -12.33 4.82 12.14
CA LEU A 364 -12.28 4.43 13.54
C LEU A 364 -10.84 4.28 14.05
N LYS A 365 -9.96 3.63 13.27
CA LYS A 365 -8.53 3.51 13.62
C LYS A 365 -7.84 4.87 13.75
N PHE A 366 -8.14 5.82 12.85
CA PHE A 366 -7.62 7.18 12.96
C PHE A 366 -8.15 7.91 14.19
N SER A 367 -9.44 7.78 14.53
CA SER A 367 -10.00 8.35 15.76
C SER A 367 -9.26 7.85 16.99
N HIS A 368 -9.10 6.53 17.11
CA HIS A 368 -8.37 5.92 18.23
C HIS A 368 -6.91 6.36 18.28
N LEU A 369 -6.24 6.50 17.12
CA LEU A 369 -4.86 6.98 17.07
C LEU A 369 -4.76 8.45 17.52
N THR A 370 -5.67 9.30 17.08
CA THR A 370 -5.76 10.70 17.51
C THR A 370 -6.03 10.83 19.00
N GLU A 371 -7.00 10.09 19.54
CA GLU A 371 -7.31 10.05 20.97
C GLU A 371 -6.10 9.58 21.78
N SER A 372 -5.42 8.53 21.32
CA SER A 372 -4.20 8.04 21.96
C SER A 372 -3.12 9.12 21.97
N LEU A 373 -2.89 9.79 20.84
CA LEU A 373 -1.87 10.83 20.75
C LEU A 373 -2.16 12.02 21.66
N GLN A 374 -3.42 12.43 21.77
CA GLN A 374 -3.85 13.50 22.68
C GLN A 374 -3.57 13.16 24.15
N VAL A 375 -3.69 11.88 24.53
CA VAL A 375 -3.43 11.41 25.90
C VAL A 375 -1.94 11.28 26.17
N TYR A 376 -1.17 10.70 25.24
CA TYR A 376 0.25 10.42 25.44
C TYR A 376 1.16 11.63 25.23
N ASP A 377 0.88 12.47 24.24
CA ASP A 377 1.67 13.65 23.90
C ASP A 377 0.77 14.81 23.37
N PRO A 378 0.07 15.51 24.28
CA PRO A 378 -0.83 16.59 23.90
C PRO A 378 -0.10 17.77 23.23
N ASP A 379 1.16 18.03 23.58
CA ASP A 379 1.95 19.10 23.00
C ASP A 379 2.27 18.80 21.53
N PHE A 380 2.67 17.56 21.23
CA PHE A 380 2.88 17.13 19.85
C PHE A 380 1.58 17.12 19.03
N TYR A 381 0.46 16.69 19.62
CA TYR A 381 -0.84 16.79 18.95
C TYR A 381 -1.20 18.25 18.60
N ASN A 382 -1.04 19.17 19.56
CA ASN A 382 -1.28 20.60 19.34
C ASN A 382 -0.36 21.17 18.25
N TYR A 383 0.90 20.73 18.19
CA TYR A 383 1.81 21.05 17.10
C TYR A 383 1.26 20.55 15.75
N LEU A 384 0.87 19.29 15.63
CA LEU A 384 0.30 18.74 14.39
C LEU A 384 -0.96 19.51 13.95
N LYS A 385 -1.82 19.87 14.89
CA LYS A 385 -3.00 20.70 14.64
C LYS A 385 -2.63 22.09 14.11
N SER A 386 -1.61 22.74 14.68
CA SER A 386 -1.09 24.02 14.16
C SER A 386 -0.55 23.89 12.73
N GLN A 387 -0.07 22.69 12.37
CA GLN A 387 0.44 22.38 11.04
C GLN A 387 -0.64 21.85 10.08
N GLN A 388 -1.90 21.73 10.49
CA GLN A 388 -2.99 21.12 9.71
C GLN A 388 -2.69 19.66 9.33
N ALA A 389 -2.10 18.90 10.26
CA ALA A 389 -1.75 17.50 10.10
C ALA A 389 -2.35 16.61 11.22
N ASP A 390 -3.36 17.13 11.93
CA ASP A 390 -4.07 16.44 13.01
C ASP A 390 -5.06 15.36 12.54
N ASP A 391 -5.27 15.25 11.21
CA ASP A 391 -5.97 14.13 10.58
C ASP A 391 -5.13 12.84 10.53
N LEU A 392 -3.83 12.94 10.82
CA LEU A 392 -2.86 11.85 10.84
C LEU A 392 -2.81 11.04 9.54
N LEU A 393 -3.21 11.60 8.38
CA LEU A 393 -3.25 10.87 7.11
C LEU A 393 -1.88 10.31 6.68
N PHE A 394 -0.79 10.87 7.19
CA PHE A 394 0.56 10.31 7.01
C PHE A 394 0.72 8.91 7.63
N CYS A 395 -0.14 8.51 8.56
CA CYS A 395 -0.22 7.17 9.15
C CYS A 395 -1.15 6.22 8.37
N TYR A 396 -1.72 6.63 7.23
CA TYR A 396 -2.66 5.78 6.47
C TYR A 396 -2.04 4.44 6.09
N ARG A 397 -0.81 4.47 5.57
CA ARG A 397 -0.06 3.27 5.18
C ARG A 397 0.22 2.36 6.37
N TRP A 398 0.51 2.93 7.54
CA TRP A 398 0.80 2.22 8.78
C TRP A 398 -0.39 1.36 9.20
N LEU A 399 -1.58 1.98 9.19
CA LEU A 399 -2.83 1.34 9.63
C LEU A 399 -3.40 0.38 8.58
N LEU A 400 -3.25 0.68 7.29
CA LEU A 400 -3.74 -0.15 6.20
C LEU A 400 -2.94 -1.44 6.05
N LEU A 401 -1.61 -1.33 6.13
CA LEU A 401 -0.67 -2.44 5.87
C LEU A 401 -0.05 -3.03 7.14
N GLU A 402 -0.62 -2.74 8.31
CA GLU A 402 -0.11 -3.20 9.62
C GLU A 402 1.42 -3.00 9.74
N MET A 403 1.88 -1.79 9.41
CA MET A 403 3.30 -1.37 9.42
C MET A 403 4.26 -2.09 8.46
N LYS A 404 3.80 -2.98 7.57
CA LYS A 404 4.67 -3.78 6.67
C LYS A 404 5.69 -2.97 5.86
N ARG A 405 5.36 -1.73 5.49
CA ARG A 405 6.24 -0.85 4.70
C ARG A 405 7.32 -0.13 5.53
N GLU A 406 7.17 -0.12 6.86
CA GLU A 406 8.02 0.64 7.78
C GLU A 406 9.13 -0.22 8.40
N PHE A 407 9.05 -1.54 8.24
CA PHE A 407 10.00 -2.51 8.79
C PHE A 407 10.70 -3.31 7.68
N ALA A 408 11.88 -3.85 7.99
CA ALA A 408 12.56 -4.81 7.12
C ALA A 408 11.73 -6.10 7.01
N PHE A 409 11.97 -6.90 5.98
CA PHE A 409 11.12 -8.07 5.69
C PHE A 409 11.04 -9.07 6.85
N ASP A 410 12.14 -9.29 7.58
CA ASP A 410 12.16 -10.25 8.70
C ASP A 410 11.51 -9.71 9.99
N ASP A 411 11.39 -8.38 10.10
CA ASP A 411 10.80 -7.66 11.23
C ASP A 411 9.31 -7.37 11.04
N ALA A 412 8.88 -7.21 9.78
CA ALA A 412 7.50 -6.94 9.37
C ALA A 412 6.63 -8.21 9.34
#